data_AF-A0AAD7KRW5-F1
#
_entry.id   AF-A0AAD7KRW5-F1
#
_cell.length_a   1.000
_cell.length_b   1.000
_cell.length_c   1.000
_cell.angle_alpha   90.00
_cell.angle_beta   90.00
_cell.angle_gamma   90.00
#
_symmetry.space_group_name_H-M   'P 1'
#
loop_
_entity.id
_entity.type
_entity.pdbx_description
1 polymer ?
#
loop_
_entity_poly.entity_id
_entity_poly.type
_entity_poly.pdbx_seq_one_letter_code
_entity_poly.pdbx_strand_id
1 'polypeptide(L)'
;MSKSDPSSSIFMEDDEAEVNLKIKKAYCPPKIVQGNPCLEYIKYLILPWFKEFKVERSVENGGDKAFKSYEGLIASYESGELHPGDLKPSLSKALNTVLEPVREHFKKDANARDLLKRIKAYRVTK
;
A
#
# COMPACT_ATOMS: atom_id res chain seq x y z
N MET A 1 1.72 -9.07 9.19
CA MET A 1 2.81 -8.09 9.42
C MET A 1 3.47 -8.38 10.76
N SER A 2 4.80 -8.57 10.80
CA SER A 2 5.57 -8.69 12.05
C SER A 2 6.72 -7.68 12.06
N LYS A 3 7.10 -7.20 13.25
CA LYS A 3 8.22 -6.27 13.43
C LYS A 3 9.59 -6.96 13.30
N SER A 4 9.62 -8.29 13.32
CA SER A 4 10.83 -9.10 13.16
C SER A 4 11.42 -9.04 11.75
N ASP A 5 10.58 -8.86 10.72
CA ASP A 5 11.02 -8.65 9.35
C ASP A 5 10.60 -7.24 8.90
N PRO A 6 11.54 -6.27 8.86
CA PRO A 6 11.26 -4.90 8.43
C PRO A 6 10.70 -4.79 7.01
N SER A 7 10.98 -5.77 6.13
CA SER A 7 10.47 -5.80 4.77
C SER A 7 9.03 -6.30 4.66
N SER A 8 8.56 -7.02 5.69
CA SER A 8 7.19 -7.56 5.78
C SER A 8 6.15 -6.56 6.26
N SER A 9 6.57 -5.37 6.70
CA SER A 9 5.71 -4.35 7.31
C SER A 9 5.95 -2.98 6.71
N ILE A 10 4.86 -2.27 6.39
CA ILE A 10 4.89 -0.85 6.06
C ILE A 10 4.78 -0.08 7.37
N PHE A 11 5.74 0.81 7.64
CA PHE A 11 5.73 1.67 8.81
C PHE A 11 5.10 3.03 8.47
N MET A 12 4.64 3.74 9.50
CA MET A 12 3.94 5.02 9.34
C MET A 12 4.89 6.13 8.86
N GLU A 13 6.18 5.98 9.17
CA GLU A 13 7.25 6.88 8.79
C GLU A 13 8.03 6.44 7.54
N ASP A 14 7.64 5.35 6.88
CA ASP A 14 8.34 4.88 5.68
C ASP A 14 8.24 5.94 4.58
N ASP A 15 9.35 6.18 3.88
CA ASP A 15 9.38 7.10 2.74
C ASP A 15 8.65 6.51 1.52
N GLU A 16 8.30 7.35 0.55
CA GLU A 16 7.52 6.93 -0.62
C GLU A 16 8.17 5.76 -1.38
N ALA A 17 9.49 5.84 -1.56
CA ALA A 17 10.28 4.81 -2.22
C ALA A 17 10.28 3.49 -1.45
N GLU A 18 10.27 3.53 -0.11
CA GLU A 18 10.25 2.32 0.73
C GLU A 18 8.90 1.62 0.65
N VAL A 19 7.80 2.38 0.69
CA VAL A 19 6.43 1.84 0.50
C VAL A 19 6.32 1.19 -0.88
N ASN A 20 6.78 1.88 -1.94
CA ASN A 20 6.76 1.36 -3.30
C ASN A 20 7.57 0.06 -3.42
N LEU A 21 8.76 -0.01 -2.80
CA LEU A 21 9.61 -1.20 -2.79
C LEU A 21 8.94 -2.37 -2.05
N LYS A 22 8.35 -2.12 -0.88
CA LYS A 22 7.69 -3.14 -0.06
C LYS A 22 6.45 -3.70 -0.75
N ILE A 23 5.59 -2.85 -1.32
CA ILE A 23 4.43 -3.29 -2.10
C ILE A 23 4.85 -4.02 -3.38
N LYS A 24 5.91 -3.57 -4.05
CA LYS A 24 6.45 -4.28 -5.23
C LYS A 24 6.86 -5.71 -4.87
N LYS A 25 7.52 -5.91 -3.72
CA LYS A 25 7.95 -7.23 -3.22
C LYS A 25 6.83 -8.05 -2.56
N ALA A 26 5.71 -7.42 -2.19
CA ALA A 26 4.62 -8.10 -1.51
C ALA A 26 4.05 -9.26 -2.33
N TYR A 27 3.62 -10.31 -1.61
CA TYR A 27 2.92 -11.45 -2.21
C TYR A 27 1.61 -10.97 -2.85
N CYS A 28 1.45 -11.22 -4.15
CA CYS A 28 0.27 -10.81 -4.92
C CYS A 28 0.16 -11.68 -6.18
N PRO A 29 -0.11 -12.99 -6.01
CA PRO A 29 -0.26 -13.91 -7.12
C PRO A 29 -1.46 -13.55 -8.01
N PRO A 30 -1.36 -13.68 -9.34
CA PRO A 30 -2.48 -13.39 -10.24
C PRO A 30 -3.65 -14.34 -9.97
N LYS A 31 -4.88 -13.82 -10.05
CA LYS A 31 -6.15 -14.57 -9.87
C LYS A 31 -6.37 -15.24 -8.51
N ILE A 32 -5.44 -15.09 -7.57
CA ILE A 32 -5.55 -15.69 -6.24
C ILE A 32 -5.83 -14.59 -5.22
N VAL A 33 -7.01 -14.67 -4.60
CA VAL A 33 -7.49 -13.68 -3.63
C VAL A 33 -7.16 -14.09 -2.19
N GLN A 34 -7.28 -15.39 -1.89
CA GLN A 34 -7.09 -15.90 -0.54
C GLN A 34 -5.63 -15.70 -0.09
N GLY A 35 -5.45 -15.05 1.06
CA GLY A 35 -4.12 -14.78 1.62
C GLY A 35 -3.31 -13.74 0.84
N ASN A 36 -3.93 -12.97 -0.04
CA ASN A 36 -3.25 -11.91 -0.80
C ASN A 36 -3.22 -10.61 0.03
N PRO A 37 -2.07 -10.25 0.64
CA PRO A 37 -1.98 -9.07 1.50
C PRO A 37 -2.36 -7.79 0.76
N CYS A 38 -2.01 -7.64 -0.52
CA CYS A 38 -2.35 -6.44 -1.29
C CYS A 38 -3.87 -6.19 -1.34
N LEU A 39 -4.66 -7.25 -1.51
CA LEU A 39 -6.12 -7.14 -1.53
C LEU A 39 -6.68 -6.84 -0.14
N GLU A 40 -6.06 -7.35 0.92
CA GLU A 40 -6.43 -7.02 2.31
C GLU A 40 -6.18 -5.55 2.63
N TYR A 41 -5.05 -4.98 2.20
CA TYR A 41 -4.77 -3.54 2.31
C TYR A 41 -5.87 -2.72 1.63
N ILE A 42 -6.30 -3.13 0.43
CA ILE A 42 -7.36 -2.45 -0.30
C ILE A 42 -8.69 -2.53 0.46
N LYS A 43 -9.04 -3.73 0.95
CA LYS A 43 -10.29 -3.97 1.70
C LYS A 43 -10.38 -3.17 2.99
N TYR A 44 -9.32 -3.20 3.80
CA TYR A 44 -9.39 -2.70 5.18
C TYR A 44 -8.86 -1.28 5.36
N LEU A 45 -8.03 -0.78 4.43
CA LEU A 45 -7.47 0.57 4.54
C LEU A 45 -7.96 1.48 3.40
N ILE A 46 -7.77 1.08 2.15
CA ILE A 46 -8.00 1.99 1.02
C ILE A 46 -9.49 2.25 0.78
N LEU A 47 -10.32 1.20 0.74
CA LEU A 47 -11.77 1.36 0.54
C LEU A 47 -12.44 2.15 1.68
N PRO A 48 -12.18 1.89 2.97
CA PRO A 48 -12.73 2.72 4.03
C PRO A 48 -12.26 4.17 4.01
N TRP A 49 -11.01 4.42 3.60
CA TRP A 49 -10.42 5.76 3.58
C TRP A 49 -10.93 6.62 2.41
N PHE A 50 -10.92 6.08 1.19
CA PHE A 50 -11.26 6.83 -0.03
C PHE A 50 -12.67 6.53 -0.57
N LYS A 51 -13.37 5.53 -0.04
CA LYS A 51 -14.66 4.98 -0.54
C LYS A 51 -14.59 4.33 -1.92
N GLU A 52 -13.48 4.48 -2.62
CA GLU A 52 -13.20 3.85 -3.91
C GLU A 52 -11.71 3.59 -4.07
N PHE A 53 -11.37 2.57 -4.85
CA PHE A 53 -10.00 2.26 -5.25
C PHE A 53 -9.83 2.48 -6.75
N LYS A 54 -8.97 3.42 -7.13
CA LYS A 54 -8.66 3.73 -8.52
C LYS A 54 -7.43 2.95 -8.96
N VAL A 55 -7.56 2.21 -10.05
CA VAL A 55 -6.47 1.55 -10.75
C VAL A 55 -6.17 2.33 -12.02
N GLU A 56 -4.98 2.93 -12.07
CA GLU A 56 -4.47 3.60 -13.25
C GLU A 56 -3.77 2.56 -14.13
N ARG A 57 -4.26 2.37 -15.35
CA ARG A 57 -3.71 1.38 -16.30
C ARG A 57 -3.78 1.91 -17.72
N SER A 58 -2.88 1.45 -18.59
CA SER A 58 -2.87 1.86 -19.99
C SER A 58 -4.20 1.52 -20.68
N VAL A 59 -4.53 2.28 -21.73
CA VAL A 59 -5.73 2.01 -22.54
C VAL A 59 -5.72 0.59 -23.10
N GLU A 60 -4.53 0.08 -23.45
CA GLU A 60 -4.30 -1.29 -23.93
C GLU A 60 -4.63 -2.36 -22.87
N ASN A 61 -4.47 -2.04 -21.58
CA ASN A 61 -4.80 -2.92 -20.45
C ASN A 61 -6.24 -2.72 -19.94
N GLY A 62 -7.09 -2.03 -20.70
CA GLY A 62 -8.50 -1.79 -20.36
C GLY A 62 -8.79 -0.47 -19.64
N GLY A 63 -7.83 0.47 -19.62
CA GLY A 63 -7.98 1.86 -19.17
C GLY A 63 -8.30 2.04 -17.68
N ASP A 64 -8.23 3.28 -17.18
CA ASP A 64 -8.44 3.57 -15.77
C ASP A 64 -9.78 3.03 -15.25
N LYS A 65 -9.74 2.35 -14.10
CA LYS A 65 -10.92 1.70 -13.51
C LYS A 65 -11.03 2.03 -12.03
N ALA A 66 -12.22 2.41 -11.60
CA ALA A 66 -12.52 2.69 -10.20
C ALA A 66 -13.43 1.61 -9.61
N PHE A 67 -13.01 1.03 -8.48
CA PHE A 67 -13.75 0.02 -7.74
C PHE A 67 -14.33 0.62 -6.47
N LYS A 68 -15.66 0.66 -6.36
CA LYS A 68 -16.37 1.16 -5.17
C LYS A 68 -16.66 0.07 -4.14
N SER A 69 -16.67 -1.19 -4.56
CA SER A 69 -16.89 -2.35 -3.70
C SER A 69 -15.73 -3.32 -3.79
N TYR A 70 -15.45 -3.98 -2.67
CA TYR A 70 -14.43 -5.02 -2.59
C TYR A 70 -14.79 -6.25 -3.44
N GLU A 71 -16.07 -6.58 -3.51
CA GLU A 71 -16.60 -7.68 -4.33
C GLU A 71 -16.31 -7.47 -5.82
N GLY A 72 -16.53 -6.25 -6.34
CA GLY A 72 -16.24 -5.93 -7.73
C GLY A 72 -14.76 -5.99 -8.06
N LEU A 73 -13.90 -5.63 -7.10
CA LEU A 73 -12.45 -5.76 -7.22
C LEU A 73 -12.02 -7.22 -7.25
N ILE A 74 -12.54 -8.06 -6.35
CA ILE A 74 -12.26 -9.50 -6.32
C ILE A 74 -12.66 -10.15 -7.64
N ALA A 75 -13.87 -9.92 -8.13
CA ALA A 75 -14.35 -10.54 -9.36
C ALA A 75 -13.46 -10.17 -10.57
N SER A 76 -13.00 -8.91 -10.65
CA SER A 76 -12.09 -8.45 -11.71
C SER A 76 -10.68 -9.06 -11.56
N TYR A 77 -10.22 -9.30 -10.32
CA TYR A 77 -8.93 -9.93 -10.06
C TYR A 77 -8.92 -11.45 -10.33
N GLU A 78 -9.97 -12.18 -9.90
CA GLU A 78 -10.12 -13.63 -10.10
C GLU A 78 -10.31 -13.99 -11.58
N SER A 79 -11.08 -13.18 -12.32
CA SER A 79 -11.23 -13.34 -13.77
C SER A 79 -9.92 -13.05 -14.54
N GLY A 80 -8.98 -12.34 -13.91
CA GLY A 80 -7.72 -11.92 -14.53
C GLY A 80 -7.81 -10.64 -15.35
N GLU A 81 -8.95 -9.96 -15.34
CA GLU A 81 -9.11 -8.64 -15.95
C GLU A 81 -8.23 -7.58 -15.25
N LEU A 82 -8.00 -7.75 -13.94
CA LEU A 82 -7.10 -6.91 -13.15
C LEU A 82 -5.81 -7.67 -12.82
N HIS A 83 -4.68 -7.19 -13.37
CA HIS A 83 -3.39 -7.82 -13.16
C HIS A 83 -2.69 -7.28 -11.89
N PRO A 84 -1.90 -8.10 -11.16
CA PRO A 84 -1.06 -7.62 -10.05
C PRO A 84 -0.15 -6.45 -10.42
N GLY A 85 0.27 -6.40 -11.69
CA GLY A 85 1.13 -5.35 -12.25
C GLY A 85 0.50 -3.96 -12.24
N ASP A 86 -0.84 -3.86 -12.37
CA ASP A 86 -1.57 -2.59 -12.31
C ASP A 86 -2.09 -2.30 -10.89
N LEU A 87 -2.45 -3.37 -10.16
CA LEU A 87 -2.94 -3.29 -8.79
C LEU A 87 -1.87 -2.73 -7.83
N LYS A 88 -0.63 -3.24 -7.90
CA LYS A 88 0.45 -2.87 -6.96
C LYS A 88 0.85 -1.39 -7.04
N PRO A 89 1.11 -0.80 -8.22
CA PRO A 89 1.44 0.62 -8.32
C PRO A 89 0.30 1.50 -7.80
N SER A 90 -0.94 1.18 -8.17
CA SER A 90 -2.14 1.91 -7.73
C SER A 90 -2.33 1.84 -6.21
N LEU A 91 -2.11 0.66 -5.62
CA LEU A 91 -2.12 0.48 -4.16
C LEU A 91 -1.01 1.30 -3.48
N SER A 92 0.20 1.28 -4.02
CA SER A 92 1.34 2.02 -3.46
C SER A 92 1.06 3.53 -3.45
N LYS A 93 0.53 4.06 -4.56
CA LYS A 93 0.10 5.46 -4.68
C LYS A 93 -0.96 5.82 -3.64
N ALA A 94 -1.98 4.98 -3.47
CA ALA A 94 -3.03 5.21 -2.48
C ALA A 94 -2.50 5.19 -1.05
N LEU A 95 -1.63 4.23 -0.71
CA LEU A 95 -0.99 4.15 0.62
C LEU A 95 -0.09 5.36 0.90
N ASN A 96 0.69 5.80 -0.08
CA ASN A 96 1.53 6.99 0.06
C ASN A 96 0.70 8.24 0.35
N THR A 97 -0.45 8.42 -0.31
CA THR A 97 -1.37 9.52 -0.01
C THR A 97 -1.90 9.46 1.42
N VAL A 98 -2.20 8.27 1.96
CA VAL A 98 -2.65 8.10 3.36
C VAL A 98 -1.53 8.44 4.36
N LEU A 99 -0.28 8.10 4.02
CA LEU A 99 0.88 8.33 4.88
C LEU A 99 1.44 9.75 4.81
N GLU A 100 1.15 10.50 3.74
CA GLU A 100 1.72 11.83 3.52
C GLU A 100 1.50 12.82 4.68
N PRO A 101 0.31 12.92 5.31
CA PRO A 101 0.12 13.79 6.46
C PRO A 101 1.04 13.45 7.65
N VAL A 102 1.35 12.17 7.84
CA VAL A 102 2.24 11.70 8.91
C VAL A 102 3.68 12.11 8.61
N ARG A 103 4.13 11.92 7.36
CA ARG A 103 5.47 12.36 6.91
C ARG A 103 5.63 13.87 7.07
N GLU A 104 4.63 14.63 6.66
CA GLU A 104 4.63 16.09 6.79
C GLU A 104 4.71 16.55 8.24
N HIS A 105 4.01 15.87 9.16
CA HIS A 105 4.12 16.14 10.60
C HIS A 105 5.57 15.97 11.10
N PHE A 106 6.22 14.85 10.77
CA PHE A 106 7.62 14.60 11.15
C PHE A 106 8.65 15.52 10.46
N LYS A 107 8.29 16.15 9.34
CA LYS A 107 9.15 17.16 8.68
C LYS A 107 9.00 18.54 9.31
N LYS A 108 7.78 18.97 9.62
CA LYS A 108 7.46 20.33 10.09
C LYS A 108 7.66 20.52 11.59
N ASP A 109 7.41 19.49 12.38
CA ASP A 109 7.56 19.54 13.83
C ASP A 109 8.95 19.04 14.26
N ALA A 110 9.76 19.95 14.81
CA ALA A 110 11.12 19.64 15.26
C ALA A 110 11.16 18.62 16.41
N ASN A 111 10.19 18.67 17.35
CA ASN A 111 10.09 17.72 18.45
C ASN A 111 9.73 16.33 17.93
N ALA A 112 8.73 16.24 17.04
CA ALA A 112 8.33 14.96 16.44
C ALA A 112 9.49 14.34 15.64
N ARG A 113 10.22 15.16 14.88
CA ARG A 113 11.39 14.72 14.11
C ARG A 113 12.50 14.17 15.00
N ASP A 114 12.81 14.84 16.11
CA ASP A 114 13.87 14.40 17.02
C ASP A 114 13.45 13.17 17.83
N LEU A 115 12.17 13.05 18.19
CA LEU A 115 11.60 11.84 18.76
C LEU A 115 11.75 10.65 17.79
N LEU A 116 11.41 10.85 16.52
CA LEU A 116 11.54 9.81 15.49
C LEU A 116 12.99 9.35 15.34
N LYS A 117 13.96 10.27 15.33
CA LYS A 117 15.39 9.91 15.30
C LYS A 117 15.79 9.04 16.48
N ARG A 118 15.35 9.38 17.70
CA ARG A 118 15.63 8.59 18.91
C ARG A 118 15.02 7.20 18.81
N ILE A 119 13.76 7.09 18.36
CA ILE A 119 13.08 5.80 18.17
C ILE A 119 13.81 4.95 17.12
N LYS A 120 14.24 5.55 16.00
CA LYS A 120 15.01 4.84 14.97
C LYS A 120 16.34 4.31 15.51
N ALA A 121 16.99 5.01 16.44
CA ALA A 121 18.21 4.53 17.09
C ALA A 121 17.99 3.29 17.99
N TYR A 122 16.74 3.05 18.45
CA TYR A 122 16.39 1.88 19.25
C TYR A 122 15.91 0.69 18.40
N ARG A 123 15.88 0.79 17.06
CA ARG A 123 15.56 -0.36 16.21
C ARG A 123 16.68 -1.40 16.36
N VAL A 124 16.42 -2.41 17.19
CA VAL A 124 17.22 -3.63 17.24
C VAL A 124 16.88 -4.43 15.99
N THR A 125 17.68 -4.30 14.95
CA THR A 125 17.72 -5.28 13.86
C THR A 125 18.33 -6.56 14.43
N LYS A 126 17.50 -7.57 14.69
CA LYS A 126 17.97 -8.94 14.92
C LYS A 126 18.30 -9.61 13.60
#